data_AF-A0A921GDR8-F1
#
_entry.id   AF-A0A921GDR8-F1
#
_cell.length_a   1.000
_cell.length_b   1.000
_cell.length_c   1.000
_cell.angle_alpha   90.00
_cell.angle_beta   90.00
_cell.angle_gamma   90.00
#
_symmetry.space_group_name_H-M   'P 1'
#
loop_
_entity.id
_entity.type
_entity.pdbx_description
1 polymer ?
#
loop_
_entity_poly.entity_id
_entity_poly.type
_entity_poly.pdbx_seq_one_letter_code
_entity_poly.pdbx_strand_id
1 'polypeptide(L)'
;MNGIIPTVMPSDEEIALALEALGMDALDVRCAYCGDPATEWDHLNAIVLGKRPTGYISEIHNLVPACGKCNQSKGNKPWRSWMFGPSPLSPASRGVGDIEERAEKIADYERRFPLKLSRCGTGGSILDINLDGDADMIRKMS
;
A
#
# COMPACT_ATOMS: atom_id res chain seq x y z
N MET A 1 21.76 -0.56 8.41
CA MET A 1 20.88 -0.18 9.53
C MET A 1 19.63 -1.02 9.35
N ASN A 2 19.46 -2.07 10.15
CA ASN A 2 18.30 -2.93 10.07
C ASN A 2 17.22 -2.27 10.92
N GLY A 3 16.41 -1.42 10.29
CA GLY A 3 15.29 -0.79 10.96
C GLY A 3 14.22 -1.85 11.20
N ILE A 4 13.82 -2.01 12.45
CA ILE A 4 12.63 -2.76 12.81
C ILE A 4 11.43 -1.94 12.32
N ILE A 5 10.62 -2.52 11.43
CA ILE A 5 9.39 -1.89 10.91
C ILE A 5 8.21 -2.54 11.62
N PRO A 6 7.45 -1.79 12.43
CA PRO A 6 6.21 -2.29 13.01
C PRO A 6 5.26 -2.77 11.90
N THR A 7 4.80 -4.00 12.03
CA THR A 7 3.89 -4.64 11.06
C THR A 7 2.68 -5.23 11.78
N VAL A 8 1.48 -4.93 11.31
CA VAL A 8 0.24 -5.59 11.73
C VAL A 8 -0.18 -6.52 10.60
N MET A 9 -0.06 -7.83 10.83
CA MET A 9 -0.44 -8.84 9.83
C MET A 9 -1.96 -8.87 9.64
N PRO A 10 -2.48 -8.78 8.40
CA PRO A 10 -3.90 -8.85 8.16
C PRO A 10 -4.43 -10.28 8.27
N SER A 11 -5.70 -10.37 8.66
CA SER A 11 -6.47 -11.60 8.46
C SER A 11 -6.82 -11.77 6.97
N ASP A 12 -7.21 -12.99 6.59
CA ASP A 12 -7.60 -13.26 5.20
C ASP A 12 -8.91 -12.53 4.83
N GLU A 13 -9.77 -12.28 5.83
CA GLU A 13 -10.98 -11.45 5.67
C GLU A 13 -10.63 -9.98 5.40
N GLU A 14 -9.63 -9.42 6.10
CA GLU A 14 -9.17 -8.05 5.86
C GLU A 14 -8.54 -7.90 4.47
N ILE A 15 -7.81 -8.92 4.00
CA ILE A 15 -7.29 -8.96 2.63
C ILE A 15 -8.45 -8.98 1.63
N ALA A 16 -9.44 -9.85 1.84
CA ALA A 16 -10.60 -9.95 0.95
C ALA A 16 -11.37 -8.62 0.87
N LEU A 17 -11.61 -7.96 2.00
CA LEU A 17 -12.27 -6.65 2.07
C LEU A 17 -11.46 -5.55 1.37
N ALA A 18 -10.12 -5.59 1.48
CA ALA A 18 -9.26 -4.64 0.79
C ALA A 18 -9.29 -4.83 -0.72
N LEU A 19 -9.21 -6.07 -1.21
CA LEU A 19 -9.31 -6.40 -2.63
C LEU A 19 -10.67 -6.01 -3.20
N GLU A 20 -11.76 -6.31 -2.48
CA GLU A 20 -13.12 -5.92 -2.87
C GLU A 20 -13.25 -4.40 -3.01
N ALA A 21 -12.76 -3.64 -2.02
CA ALA A 21 -12.82 -2.19 -2.03
C ALA A 21 -11.98 -1.54 -3.15
N LEU A 22 -10.89 -2.20 -3.55
CA LEU A 22 -10.07 -1.80 -4.70
C LEU A 22 -10.64 -2.31 -6.03
N GLY A 23 -11.78 -3.02 -6.02
CA GLY A 23 -12.43 -3.56 -7.21
C GLY A 23 -11.63 -4.68 -7.88
N MET A 24 -10.97 -5.52 -7.10
CA MET A 24 -10.11 -6.60 -7.59
C MET A 24 -10.74 -7.98 -7.36
N ASP A 25 -10.46 -8.89 -8.28
CA ASP A 25 -10.72 -10.32 -8.11
C ASP A 25 -9.56 -10.95 -7.34
N ALA A 26 -9.86 -11.74 -6.30
CA ALA A 26 -8.85 -12.46 -5.53
C ALA A 26 -8.08 -13.50 -6.37
N LEU A 27 -8.67 -13.99 -7.46
CA LEU A 27 -8.01 -14.91 -8.40
C LEU A 27 -7.12 -14.19 -9.43
N ASP A 28 -7.24 -12.87 -9.55
CA ASP A 28 -6.48 -12.06 -10.50
C ASP A 28 -6.12 -10.69 -9.92
N VAL A 29 -5.28 -10.72 -8.88
CA VAL A 29 -4.87 -9.50 -8.19
C VAL A 29 -3.95 -8.66 -9.08
N ARG A 30 -4.40 -7.44 -9.41
CA ARG A 30 -3.68 -6.49 -10.26
C ARG A 30 -3.09 -5.34 -9.47
N CYS A 31 -2.05 -4.73 -10.02
CA CYS A 31 -1.47 -3.49 -9.53
C CYS A 31 -2.55 -2.40 -9.51
N ALA A 32 -2.83 -1.84 -8.33
CA ALA A 32 -3.77 -0.75 -8.13
C ALA A 32 -3.45 0.44 -9.03
N TYR A 33 -2.17 0.67 -9.33
CA TYR A 33 -1.69 1.82 -10.08
C TYR A 33 -1.78 1.69 -11.60
N CYS A 34 -1.49 0.51 -12.17
CA CYS A 34 -1.32 0.37 -13.62
C CYS A 34 -1.99 -0.87 -14.24
N GLY A 35 -2.60 -1.75 -13.44
CA GLY A 35 -3.29 -2.94 -13.94
C GLY A 35 -2.41 -4.14 -14.31
N ASP A 36 -1.07 -4.00 -14.29
CA ASP A 36 -0.14 -5.14 -14.43
C ASP A 36 -0.38 -6.16 -13.29
N PRO A 37 -0.01 -7.45 -13.42
CA PRO A 37 -0.04 -8.39 -12.29
C PRO A 37 0.64 -7.81 -11.04
N ALA A 38 -0.02 -7.91 -9.89
CA ALA A 38 0.60 -7.53 -8.63
C ALA A 38 1.66 -8.56 -8.23
N THR A 39 2.77 -8.09 -7.67
CA THR A 39 3.88 -8.93 -7.20
C THR A 39 4.22 -8.67 -5.74
N GLU A 40 3.64 -7.61 -5.17
CA GLU A 40 3.91 -7.12 -3.83
C GLU A 40 2.79 -6.18 -3.35
N TRP A 41 2.88 -5.75 -2.10
CA TRP A 41 2.09 -4.65 -1.55
C TRP A 41 2.94 -3.38 -1.49
N ASP A 42 2.38 -2.24 -1.91
CA ASP A 42 3.02 -0.92 -1.81
C ASP A 42 2.35 -0.07 -0.73
N HIS A 43 3.15 0.67 0.04
CA HIS A 43 2.64 1.58 1.05
C HIS A 43 2.11 2.86 0.44
N LEU A 44 0.82 3.17 0.61
CA LEU A 44 0.23 4.45 0.20
C LEU A 44 0.93 5.63 0.89
N ASN A 45 1.22 5.49 2.18
CA ASN A 45 1.93 6.46 2.99
C ASN A 45 3.30 5.91 3.43
N ALA A 46 4.37 6.62 3.07
CA ALA A 46 5.73 6.19 3.36
C ALA A 46 5.98 6.04 4.85
N ILE A 47 6.50 4.90 5.29
CA ILE A 47 6.84 4.60 6.69
C ILE A 47 8.16 5.27 7.15
N VAL A 48 9.05 5.58 6.21
CA VAL A 48 10.33 6.27 6.45
C VAL A 48 10.52 7.39 5.43
N LEU A 49 10.82 8.59 5.92
CA LEU A 49 11.15 9.75 5.11
C LEU A 49 12.39 10.44 5.68
N GLY A 50 13.39 10.73 4.84
CA GLY A 50 14.63 11.39 5.30
C GLY A 50 15.36 10.62 6.41
N LYS A 51 15.32 9.28 6.37
CA LYS A 51 15.87 8.37 7.40
C LYS A 51 15.20 8.49 8.78
N ARG A 52 13.98 9.01 8.86
CA ARG A 52 13.18 9.09 10.08
C ARG A 52 11.83 8.39 9.89
N PRO A 53 11.29 7.73 10.93
CA PRO A 53 9.95 7.16 10.87
C PRO A 53 8.92 8.30 10.73
N THR A 54 7.90 8.08 9.91
CA THR A 54 6.81 9.04 9.70
C THR A 54 5.67 8.87 10.71
N GLY A 55 5.65 7.74 11.41
CA GLY A 55 4.54 7.33 12.28
C GLY A 55 3.53 6.43 11.58
N TYR A 56 3.67 6.20 10.27
CA TYR A 56 2.96 5.13 9.56
C TYR A 56 3.68 3.80 9.73
N ILE A 57 2.91 2.72 9.70
CA ILE A 57 3.40 1.34 9.85
C ILE A 57 2.98 0.48 8.65
N SER A 58 3.47 -0.75 8.60
CA SER A 58 3.01 -1.75 7.66
C SER A 58 1.72 -2.39 8.16
N GLU A 59 0.58 -1.95 7.63
CA GLU A 59 -0.75 -2.50 7.91
C GLU A 59 -1.59 -2.48 6.64
N ILE A 60 -2.58 -3.37 6.53
CA ILE A 60 -3.38 -3.50 5.31
C ILE A 60 -4.04 -2.20 4.86
N HIS A 61 -4.48 -1.34 5.79
CA HIS A 61 -5.08 -0.03 5.47
C HIS A 61 -4.10 0.96 4.83
N ASN A 62 -2.79 0.75 4.99
CA ASN A 62 -1.75 1.54 4.34
C ASN A 62 -1.19 0.85 3.09
N LEU A 63 -1.71 -0.30 2.69
CA LEU A 63 -1.16 -1.13 1.63
C LEU A 63 -2.13 -1.28 0.47
N VAL A 64 -1.60 -1.31 -0.75
CA VAL A 64 -2.33 -1.69 -1.97
C VAL A 64 -1.51 -2.68 -2.80
N PRO A 65 -2.14 -3.59 -3.56
CA PRO A 65 -1.44 -4.45 -4.50
C PRO A 65 -0.69 -3.63 -5.55
N ALA A 66 0.57 -3.96 -5.80
CA ALA A 66 1.40 -3.24 -6.76
C ALA A 66 2.32 -4.19 -7.53
N CYS A 67 2.77 -3.75 -8.71
CA CYS A 67 3.86 -4.40 -9.43
C CYS A 67 5.21 -3.77 -9.06
N GLY A 68 6.30 -4.53 -9.20
CA GLY A 68 7.70 -4.12 -9.01
C GLY A 68 8.04 -2.72 -9.53
N LYS A 69 7.62 -2.44 -10.76
CA LYS A 69 7.94 -1.17 -11.45
C LYS A 69 7.27 0.03 -10.78
N CYS A 70 6.00 -0.13 -10.38
CA CYS A 70 5.23 0.93 -9.78
C CYS A 70 5.70 1.21 -8.34
N ASN A 71 5.85 0.17 -7.51
CA ASN A 71 6.37 0.33 -6.14
C ASN A 71 7.74 1.03 -6.15
N GLN A 72 8.69 0.50 -6.93
CA GLN A 72 10.03 1.07 -7.01
C GLN A 72 10.03 2.51 -7.55
N SER A 73 9.23 2.81 -8.57
CA SER A 73 9.17 4.17 -9.16
C SER A 73 8.55 5.18 -8.20
N LYS A 74 7.50 4.79 -7.48
CA LYS A 74 6.85 5.62 -6.47
C LYS A 74 7.83 5.91 -5.35
N GLY A 75 8.39 4.85 -4.75
CA GLY A 75 9.21 4.95 -3.55
C GLY A 75 8.44 5.64 -2.43
N ASN A 76 9.05 6.68 -1.83
CA ASN A 76 8.45 7.45 -0.73
C ASN A 76 7.59 8.64 -1.17
N LYS A 77 7.30 8.79 -2.46
CA LYS A 77 6.48 9.90 -2.96
C LYS A 77 5.00 9.67 -2.59
N PRO A 78 4.23 10.73 -2.31
CA PRO A 78 2.78 10.61 -2.16
C PRO A 78 2.17 9.98 -3.42
N TRP A 79 1.40 8.90 -3.23
CA TRP A 79 0.95 8.03 -4.32
C TRP A 79 0.26 8.83 -5.43
N ARG A 80 -0.66 9.75 -5.07
CA ARG A 80 -1.41 10.54 -6.05
C ARG A 80 -0.52 11.50 -6.83
N SER A 81 0.37 12.21 -6.14
CA SER A 81 1.31 13.13 -6.80
C SER A 81 2.28 12.40 -7.73
N TRP A 82 2.69 11.18 -7.37
CA TRP A 82 3.53 10.34 -8.23
C TRP A 82 2.75 9.77 -9.42
N MET A 83 1.52 9.28 -9.20
CA MET A 83 0.70 8.67 -10.26
C MET A 83 0.52 9.59 -11.46
N PHE A 84 0.16 10.85 -11.18
CA PHE A 84 -0.07 11.91 -12.17
C PHE A 84 1.19 12.73 -12.52
N GLY A 85 2.33 12.37 -11.93
CA GLY A 85 3.58 13.13 -12.06
C GLY A 85 4.41 12.76 -13.29
N PRO A 86 5.54 13.45 -13.52
CA PRO A 86 6.39 13.26 -14.70
C PRO A 86 7.40 12.11 -14.54
N SER A 87 7.28 11.26 -13.51
CA SER A 87 8.23 10.16 -13.31
C SER A 87 8.10 9.16 -14.48
N PRO A 88 9.19 8.74 -15.16
CA PRO A 88 9.09 7.94 -16.39
C PRO A 88 8.29 6.64 -16.26
N LEU A 89 8.25 6.05 -15.06
CA LEU A 89 7.52 4.82 -14.76
C LEU A 89 6.20 5.05 -13.99
N SER A 90 5.78 6.31 -13.80
CA SER A 90 4.44 6.63 -13.30
C SER A 90 3.37 6.16 -14.30
N PRO A 91 2.17 5.80 -13.81
CA PRO A 91 1.01 5.51 -14.66
C PRO A 91 0.75 6.58 -15.73
N ALA A 92 0.79 7.87 -15.38
CA ALA A 92 0.55 8.94 -16.34
C ALA A 92 1.61 8.98 -17.45
N SER A 93 2.90 8.88 -17.09
CA SER A 93 3.99 8.89 -18.08
C SER A 93 4.00 7.63 -18.96
N ARG A 94 3.42 6.52 -18.48
CA ARG A 94 3.26 5.27 -19.23
C ARG A 94 1.99 5.21 -20.07
N GLY A 95 1.10 6.21 -19.99
CA GLY A 95 -0.16 6.24 -20.73
C GLY A 95 -1.21 5.23 -20.24
N VAL A 96 -1.26 4.95 -18.93
CA VAL A 96 -2.33 4.13 -18.34
C VAL A 96 -3.66 4.86 -18.51
N GLY A 97 -4.60 4.25 -19.25
CA GLY A 97 -5.83 4.91 -19.70
C GLY A 97 -6.94 5.09 -18.66
N ASP A 98 -6.91 4.31 -17.57
CA ASP A 98 -7.90 4.30 -16.49
C ASP A 98 -7.34 4.88 -15.18
N ILE A 99 -6.35 5.78 -15.28
CA ILE A 99 -5.60 6.30 -14.13
C ILE A 99 -6.50 7.08 -13.14
N GLU A 100 -7.48 7.84 -13.61
CA GLU A 100 -8.43 8.57 -12.76
C GLU A 100 -9.31 7.61 -11.95
N GLU A 101 -9.91 6.61 -12.60
CA GLU A 101 -10.75 5.60 -11.94
C GLU A 101 -9.95 4.84 -10.87
N ARG A 102 -8.70 4.47 -11.18
CA ARG A 102 -7.80 3.82 -10.22
C ARG A 102 -7.50 4.72 -9.03
N ALA A 103 -7.21 5.99 -9.28
CA ALA A 103 -6.94 6.96 -8.23
C ALA A 103 -8.17 7.20 -7.35
N GLU A 104 -9.38 7.19 -7.91
CA GLU A 104 -10.62 7.27 -7.15
C GLU A 104 -10.80 6.04 -6.25
N LYS A 105 -10.59 4.83 -6.75
CA LYS A 105 -10.65 3.60 -5.92
C LYS A 105 -9.66 3.64 -4.75
N ILE A 106 -8.43 4.10 -4.97
CA ILE A 106 -7.43 4.24 -3.91
C ILE A 106 -7.85 5.32 -2.89
N ALA A 107 -8.36 6.46 -3.36
CA ALA A 107 -8.85 7.52 -2.49
C ALA A 107 -10.07 7.07 -1.67
N ASP A 108 -10.95 6.25 -2.25
CA ASP A 108 -12.11 5.66 -1.58
C ASP A 108 -11.69 4.62 -0.54
N TYR A 109 -10.67 3.83 -0.87
CA TYR A 109 -10.03 2.90 0.06
C TYR A 109 -9.49 3.61 1.29
N GLU A 110 -8.70 4.69 1.13
CA GLU A 110 -8.18 5.49 2.26
C GLU A 110 -9.31 6.09 3.13
N ARG A 111 -10.47 6.45 2.52
CA ARG A 111 -11.63 6.97 3.27
C ARG A 111 -12.39 5.87 4.03
N ARG A 112 -12.54 4.69 3.44
CA ARG A 112 -13.27 3.55 4.02
C ARG A 112 -12.46 2.87 5.11
N PHE A 113 -11.14 2.83 4.98
CA PHE A 113 -10.23 2.15 5.89
C PHE A 113 -9.21 3.14 6.47
N PRO A 114 -9.60 3.94 7.47
CA PRO A 114 -8.63 4.76 8.19
C PRO A 114 -7.59 3.87 8.87
N LEU A 115 -6.33 4.33 8.89
CA LEU A 115 -5.21 3.62 9.50
C LEU A 115 -5.52 3.20 10.94
N LYS A 116 -5.30 1.93 11.28
CA LYS A 116 -5.59 1.40 12.64
C LYS A 116 -4.66 2.03 13.66
N LEU A 117 -3.42 2.31 13.27
CA LEU A 117 -2.43 2.96 14.12
C LEU A 117 -1.93 4.23 13.44
N SER A 118 -2.69 5.32 13.58
CA SER A 118 -2.25 6.66 13.16
C SER A 118 -1.88 7.52 14.36
N ARG A 119 -0.66 8.09 14.34
CA ARG A 119 -0.12 9.07 15.30
C ARG A 119 -0.06 8.55 16.75
N CYS A 120 1.08 8.72 17.40
CA CYS A 120 1.23 8.60 18.85
C CYS A 120 0.02 9.28 19.55
N GLY A 121 -0.88 8.47 20.13
CA GLY A 121 -2.18 8.95 20.62
C GLY A 121 -3.17 7.82 20.98
N THR A 122 -2.91 7.15 22.10
CA THR A 122 -3.85 6.42 22.97
C THR A 122 -4.86 5.44 22.33
N GLY A 123 -4.62 4.12 22.48
CA GLY A 123 -5.71 3.14 22.58
C GLY A 123 -5.50 1.77 21.93
N GLY A 124 -4.52 1.60 21.05
CA GLY A 124 -4.24 0.30 20.42
C GLY A 124 -3.41 -0.61 21.33
N SER A 125 -3.91 -1.82 21.60
CA SER A 125 -3.11 -2.87 22.26
C SER A 125 -1.88 -3.18 21.41
N ILE A 126 -0.70 -3.07 22.03
CA ILE A 126 0.64 -3.30 21.42
C ILE A 126 0.88 -4.76 20.98
N LEU A 127 -0.07 -5.66 21.25
CA LEU A 127 0.15 -7.11 21.26
C LEU A 127 0.29 -7.77 19.87
N ASP A 128 -0.07 -7.10 18.77
CA ASP A 128 -0.06 -7.70 17.43
C ASP A 128 1.02 -7.13 16.49
N ILE A 129 1.98 -6.36 17.02
CA ILE A 129 3.05 -5.77 16.22
C ILE A 129 4.14 -6.82 15.97
N ASN A 130 4.18 -7.37 14.77
CA ASN A 130 5.33 -8.13 14.27
C ASN A 130 6.44 -7.14 13.87
N LEU A 131 7.62 -7.32 14.45
CA LEU A 131 8.79 -6.46 14.23
C LEU A 131 9.68 -6.97 13.08
N ASP A 132 9.37 -8.14 12.50
CA ASP A 132 10.28 -8.91 11.65
C ASP A 132 9.84 -9.18 10.19
N GLY A 133 8.80 -8.56 9.61
CA GLY A 133 8.60 -8.82 8.17
C GLY A 133 7.48 -8.15 7.39
N ASP A 134 7.86 -7.20 6.54
CA ASP A 134 7.13 -6.91 5.29
C ASP A 134 7.09 -8.14 4.34
N ALA A 135 8.04 -9.08 4.48
CA ALA A 135 8.18 -10.24 3.61
C ALA A 135 7.07 -11.29 3.75
N ASP A 136 6.43 -11.41 4.93
CA ASP A 136 5.33 -12.36 5.14
C ASP A 136 3.97 -11.83 4.67
N MET A 137 3.80 -10.51 4.55
CA MET A 137 2.62 -9.89 3.91
C MET A 137 2.49 -10.28 2.43
N ILE A 138 3.63 -10.34 1.72
CA ILE A 138 3.68 -10.67 0.28
C ILE A 138 3.23 -12.11 0.02
N ARG A 139 3.56 -13.06 0.91
CA ARG A 139 3.20 -14.47 0.75
C ARG A 139 1.70 -14.74 0.81
N LYS A 140 0.90 -13.83 1.39
CA LYS A 140 -0.56 -13.96 1.48
C LYS A 140 -1.32 -13.53 0.21
N MET A 141 -0.61 -13.10 -0.85
CA MET A 141 -1.22 -12.82 -2.16
C MET A 141 -1.20 -14.04 -3.10
N SER A 142 -0.59 -15.16 -2.70
CA SER A 142 -0.32 -16.34 -3.54
C SER A 142 -1.00 -17.60 -3.02
#